data_AF-A0A936WZY7-F1
#
_entry.id   AF-A0A936WZY7-F1
#
_cell.length_a   1.000
_cell.length_b   1.000
_cell.length_c   1.000
_cell.angle_alpha   90.00
_cell.angle_beta   90.00
_cell.angle_gamma   90.00
#
_symmetry.space_group_name_H-M   'P 1'
#
loop_
_entity.id
_entity.type
_entity.pdbx_description
1 polymer ?
#
loop_
_entity_poly.entity_id
_entity_poly.type
_entity_poly.pdbx_seq_one_letter_code
_entity_poly.pdbx_strand_id
1 'polypeptide(L)'
;MKLSPWIKILIALFCFAIAIIGFMIKLPSSFRHYDKELHALFYFLAAAFLNILFAKRNVLIHIVIFVFLYLFGMAIEWSQEYSNKVFHNRIHGRYDVEDVAANLKGLIIFSLIWLVYAVIFSIYKKSRPDKEN
;
A
#
# COMPACT_ATOMS: atom_id res chain seq x y z
N MET A 1 -8.12 14.98 15.84
CA MET A 1 -8.00 14.06 17.01
C MET A 1 -6.69 13.30 16.96
N LYS A 2 -5.99 13.14 18.09
CA LYS A 2 -4.84 12.22 18.18
C LYS A 2 -5.39 10.81 18.42
N LEU A 3 -5.28 9.92 17.43
CA LEU A 3 -5.66 8.51 17.60
C LEU A 3 -4.60 7.78 18.43
N SER A 4 -5.04 6.90 19.34
CA SER A 4 -4.13 6.04 20.10
C SER A 4 -3.42 5.06 19.15
N PRO A 5 -2.19 4.60 19.47
CA PRO A 5 -1.47 3.63 18.63
C PRO A 5 -2.27 2.34 18.39
N TRP A 6 -2.96 1.84 19.42
CA TRP A 6 -3.78 0.63 19.33
C TRP A 6 -4.95 0.78 18.36
N ILE A 7 -5.63 1.93 18.37
CA ILE A 7 -6.71 2.20 17.42
C ILE A 7 -6.20 2.23 15.98
N LYS A 8 -5.02 2.83 15.75
CA LYS A 8 -4.39 2.84 14.43
C LYS A 8 -4.07 1.43 13.93
N ILE A 9 -3.52 0.60 14.80
CA ILE A 9 -3.21 -0.81 14.49
C ILE A 9 -4.51 -1.56 14.17
N LEU A 10 -5.55 -1.42 15.00
CA LEU A 10 -6.85 -2.06 14.77
C LEU A 10 -7.45 -1.66 13.42
N ILE A 11 -7.44 -0.36 13.10
CA ILE A 11 -7.91 0.15 11.81
C ILE A 11 -7.09 -0.46 10.66
N ALA A 12 -5.76 -0.48 10.78
CA ALA A 12 -4.91 -1.05 9.75
C ALA A 12 -5.21 -2.54 9.54
N LEU A 13 -5.29 -3.33 10.61
CA LEU A 13 -5.62 -4.76 10.55
C LEU A 13 -6.98 -5.00 9.90
N PHE A 14 -8.00 -4.20 10.25
CA PHE A 14 -9.31 -4.28 9.63
C PHE A 14 -9.26 -4.00 8.13
N CYS A 15 -8.56 -2.94 7.71
CA CYS A 15 -8.37 -2.62 6.30
C CYS A 15 -7.59 -3.73 5.55
N PHE A 16 -6.57 -4.32 6.17
CA PHE A 16 -5.83 -5.44 5.60
C PHE A 16 -6.69 -6.69 5.44
N ALA A 17 -7.55 -7.00 6.41
CA ALA A 17 -8.48 -8.12 6.29
C ALA A 17 -9.43 -7.93 5.09
N ILE A 18 -9.98 -6.72 4.92
CA ILE A 18 -10.81 -6.39 3.76
C ILE A 18 -10.01 -6.49 2.46
N ALA A 19 -8.78 -5.98 2.43
CA ALA A 19 -7.92 -6.05 1.26
C ALA A 19 -7.64 -7.50 0.84
N ILE A 20 -7.27 -8.37 1.78
CA ILE A 20 -7.04 -9.79 1.53
C ILE A 20 -8.27 -10.42 0.88
N ILE A 21 -9.47 -10.20 1.45
CA ILE A 21 -10.72 -10.72 0.89
C ILE A 21 -10.93 -10.17 -0.54
N GLY A 22 -10.72 -8.86 -0.74
CA GLY A 22 -10.86 -8.21 -2.04
C GLY A 22 -9.97 -8.82 -3.12
N PHE A 23 -8.69 -9.07 -2.82
CA PHE A 23 -7.76 -9.71 -3.77
C PHE A 23 -8.08 -11.18 -4.04
N MET A 24 -8.75 -11.87 -3.13
CA MET A 24 -9.23 -13.25 -3.37
C MET A 24 -10.54 -13.30 -4.16
N ILE A 25 -11.19 -12.17 -4.44
CA ILE A 25 -12.38 -12.12 -5.29
C ILE A 25 -11.95 -11.84 -6.73
N LYS A 26 -12.43 -12.68 -7.65
CA LYS A 26 -12.13 -12.53 -9.08
C LYS A 26 -12.73 -11.23 -9.63
N LEU A 27 -11.92 -10.46 -10.33
CA LEU A 27 -12.35 -9.20 -10.92
C LEU A 27 -13.47 -9.43 -11.98
N PRO A 28 -14.56 -8.66 -11.95
CA PRO A 28 -15.62 -8.73 -12.96
C PRO A 28 -15.06 -8.50 -14.36
N SER A 29 -15.62 -9.19 -15.37
CA SER A 29 -15.10 -9.18 -16.75
C SER A 29 -14.90 -7.77 -17.31
N SER A 30 -15.79 -6.84 -16.98
CA SER A 30 -15.76 -5.45 -17.45
C SER A 30 -14.58 -4.63 -16.92
N PHE A 31 -13.85 -5.10 -15.91
CA PHE A 31 -12.72 -4.39 -15.32
C PHE A 31 -11.37 -5.07 -15.57
N ARG A 32 -11.34 -6.26 -16.21
CA ARG A 32 -10.10 -7.04 -16.38
C ARG A 32 -9.03 -6.35 -17.21
N HIS A 33 -9.39 -5.42 -18.10
CA HIS A 33 -8.41 -4.64 -18.85
C HIS A 33 -7.79 -3.50 -18.03
N TYR A 34 -8.34 -3.20 -16.84
CA TYR A 34 -7.82 -2.22 -15.89
C TYR A 34 -7.13 -2.87 -14.68
N ASP A 35 -6.94 -4.19 -14.68
CA ASP A 35 -6.49 -4.95 -13.50
C ASP A 35 -5.17 -4.37 -12.92
N LYS A 36 -4.21 -4.11 -13.80
CA LYS A 36 -2.91 -3.53 -13.44
C LYS A 36 -3.03 -2.11 -12.91
N GLU A 37 -3.88 -1.28 -13.51
CA GLU A 37 -4.15 0.07 -13.05
C GLU A 37 -4.80 0.06 -11.67
N LEU A 38 -5.71 -0.89 -11.41
CA LEU A 38 -6.34 -1.08 -10.10
C LEU A 38 -5.34 -1.56 -9.05
N HIS A 39 -4.45 -2.48 -9.40
CA HIS A 39 -3.33 -2.91 -8.57
C HIS A 39 -2.41 -1.73 -8.19
N ALA A 40 -1.96 -0.96 -9.18
CA ALA A 40 -1.15 0.23 -8.96
C ALA A 40 -1.87 1.27 -8.08
N LEU A 41 -3.16 1.54 -8.36
CA LEU A 41 -3.97 2.47 -7.59
C LEU A 41 -4.17 1.99 -6.14
N PHE A 42 -4.45 0.71 -5.94
CA PHE A 42 -4.61 0.12 -4.60
C PHE A 42 -3.34 0.32 -3.77
N TYR A 43 -2.17 -0.04 -4.32
CA TYR A 43 -0.90 0.08 -3.59
C TYR A 43 -0.48 1.54 -3.36
N PHE A 44 -0.79 2.44 -4.30
CA PHE A 44 -0.64 3.88 -4.10
C PHE A 44 -1.47 4.36 -2.90
N LEU A 45 -2.76 4.02 -2.87
CA LEU A 45 -3.68 4.43 -1.80
C LEU A 45 -3.35 3.77 -0.46
N ALA A 46 -2.93 2.50 -0.46
CA ALA A 46 -2.49 1.80 0.73
C ALA A 46 -1.23 2.44 1.33
N ALA A 47 -0.25 2.81 0.48
CA ALA A 47 0.93 3.52 0.92
C ALA A 47 0.58 4.90 1.49
N ALA A 48 -0.31 5.65 0.84
CA ALA A 48 -0.82 6.93 1.32
C ALA A 48 -1.48 6.80 2.69
N PHE A 49 -2.40 5.85 2.82
CA PHE A 49 -3.14 5.58 4.04
C PHE A 49 -2.21 5.27 5.22
N LEU A 50 -1.28 4.32 5.03
CA LEU A 50 -0.35 3.93 6.10
C LEU A 50 0.65 5.03 6.44
N ASN A 51 1.11 5.82 5.47
CA ASN A 51 2.00 6.94 5.74
C ASN A 51 1.30 8.05 6.54
N ILE A 52 0.05 8.36 6.22
CA ILE A 52 -0.77 9.29 7.01
C ILE A 52 -0.97 8.76 8.43
N LEU A 53 -1.23 7.45 8.56
CA LEU A 53 -1.55 6.83 9.84
C LEU A 53 -0.33 6.71 10.77
N PHE A 54 0.82 6.29 10.24
CA PHE A 54 2.02 5.92 11.02
C PHE A 54 3.24 6.80 10.74
N ALA A 55 3.61 7.02 9.48
CA ALA A 55 4.90 7.65 9.16
C ALA A 55 4.92 9.15 9.45
N LYS A 56 3.81 9.86 9.18
CA LYS A 56 3.76 11.34 9.11
C LYS A 56 4.82 11.87 8.13
N ARG A 57 6.02 12.18 8.62
CA ARG A 57 7.19 12.70 7.89
C ARG A 57 8.48 11.91 8.20
N ASN A 58 8.35 10.79 8.94
CA ASN A 58 9.49 9.95 9.31
C ASN A 58 9.84 9.02 8.14
N VAL A 59 11.02 9.24 7.55
CA VAL A 59 11.52 8.48 6.39
C VAL A 59 11.75 7.01 6.71
N LEU A 60 12.21 6.67 7.92
CA LEU A 60 12.43 5.28 8.30
C LEU A 60 11.11 4.50 8.33
N ILE A 61 10.05 5.08 8.91
CA ILE A 61 8.73 4.44 8.93
C ILE A 61 8.16 4.33 7.50
N HIS A 62 8.38 5.33 6.65
CA HIS A 62 8.01 5.25 5.23
C HIS A 62 8.67 4.07 4.51
N ILE A 63 9.99 3.87 4.70
CA ILE A 63 10.72 2.73 4.13
C ILE A 63 10.16 1.40 4.63
N VAL A 64 9.88 1.28 5.94
CA VAL A 64 9.27 0.08 6.52
C VAL A 64 7.90 -0.21 5.89
N ILE A 65 7.05 0.80 5.72
CA ILE A 65 5.75 0.66 5.05
C ILE A 65 5.92 0.22 3.60
N PHE A 66 6.86 0.82 2.87
CA PHE A 66 7.13 0.49 1.46
C PHE A 66 7.52 -0.99 1.32
N VAL A 67 8.51 -1.44 2.09
CA VAL A 67 8.99 -2.83 2.05
C VAL A 67 7.87 -3.78 2.47
N PHE A 68 7.14 -3.47 3.54
CA PHE A 68 6.03 -4.28 4.00
C PHE A 68 4.96 -4.46 2.93
N LEU A 69 4.52 -3.37 2.29
CA LEU A 69 3.53 -3.45 1.21
C LEU A 69 4.06 -4.21 0.00
N TYR A 70 5.32 -4.02 -0.38
CA TYR A 70 5.91 -4.78 -1.48
C TYR A 70 5.91 -6.29 -1.20
N LEU A 71 6.33 -6.71 -0.01
CA LEU A 71 6.27 -8.11 0.42
C LEU A 71 4.82 -8.63 0.48
N PHE A 72 3.89 -7.81 0.95
CA PHE A 72 2.47 -8.15 1.00
C PHE A 72 1.90 -8.42 -0.41
N GLY A 73 2.27 -7.62 -1.41
CA GLY A 73 1.86 -7.85 -2.80
C GLY A 73 2.34 -9.18 -3.36
N MET A 74 3.62 -9.52 -3.14
CA MET A 74 4.12 -10.83 -3.54
C MET A 74 3.43 -11.98 -2.79
N ALA A 75 3.13 -11.79 -1.50
CA ALA A 75 2.44 -12.79 -0.69
C ALA A 75 1.00 -13.04 -1.17
N ILE A 76 0.29 -12.01 -1.62
CA ILE A 76 -1.07 -12.14 -2.18
C ILE A 76 -1.04 -12.96 -3.47
N GLU A 77 -0.12 -12.68 -4.39
CA GLU A 77 0.03 -13.45 -5.64
C GLU A 77 0.35 -14.93 -5.35
N TRP A 78 1.26 -15.21 -4.41
CA TRP A 78 1.51 -16.58 -3.96
C TRP A 78 0.29 -17.23 -3.32
N SER A 79 -0.49 -16.47 -2.56
CA SER A 79 -1.71 -16.98 -1.92
C SER A 79 -2.79 -17.32 -2.95
N GLN A 80 -2.95 -16.51 -3.99
CA GLN A 80 -3.85 -16.78 -5.11
C GLN A 80 -3.42 -18.05 -5.86
N GLU A 81 -2.13 -18.19 -6.19
CA GLU A 81 -1.62 -19.41 -6.83
C GLU A 81 -1.81 -20.64 -5.92
N TYR A 82 -1.52 -20.51 -4.63
CA TYR A 82 -1.67 -21.59 -3.66
C TYR A 82 -3.14 -22.00 -3.47
N SER A 83 -4.08 -21.05 -3.50
CA SER A 83 -5.51 -21.35 -3.42
C SER A 83 -5.98 -22.27 -4.54
N ASN A 84 -5.39 -22.17 -5.74
CA ASN A 84 -5.71 -23.08 -6.84
C ASN A 84 -5.33 -24.54 -6.51
N LYS A 85 -4.25 -24.73 -5.73
CA LYS A 85 -3.81 -26.06 -5.27
C LYS A 85 -4.75 -26.60 -4.21
N VAL A 86 -5.20 -25.76 -3.29
CA VAL A 86 -6.10 -26.13 -2.18
C VAL A 86 -7.50 -26.49 -2.66
N PHE A 87 -8.08 -25.67 -3.55
CA PHE A 87 -9.46 -25.87 -4.02
C PHE A 87 -9.56 -26.80 -5.23
N HIS A 88 -8.43 -27.34 -5.72
CA HIS A 88 -8.32 -28.15 -6.94
C HIS A 88 -9.01 -27.56 -8.19
N ASN A 89 -9.31 -26.27 -8.14
CA ASN A 89 -10.01 -25.50 -9.15
C ASN A 89 -9.21 -24.23 -9.41
N ARG A 90 -9.09 -23.87 -10.69
CA ARG A 90 -8.37 -22.67 -11.09
C ARG A 90 -9.25 -21.43 -10.92
N ILE A 91 -9.36 -20.98 -9.67
CA ILE A 91 -10.12 -19.78 -9.28
C ILE A 91 -9.34 -18.54 -9.73
N HIS A 92 -8.02 -18.52 -9.47
CA HIS A 92 -7.08 -17.45 -9.81
C HIS A 92 -6.05 -17.86 -10.87
N GLY A 93 -5.30 -16.87 -11.37
CA GLY A 93 -4.18 -17.08 -12.28
C GLY A 93 -2.99 -17.81 -11.64
N ARG A 94 -1.91 -17.94 -12.40
CA ARG A 94 -0.57 -18.22 -11.85
C ARG A 94 -0.04 -16.94 -11.20
N TYR A 95 1.02 -17.02 -10.40
CA TYR A 95 1.76 -15.84 -9.96
C TYR A 95 2.07 -14.91 -11.13
N ASP A 96 1.59 -13.67 -11.08
CA ASP A 96 1.80 -12.69 -12.15
C ASP A 96 2.84 -11.64 -11.76
N VAL A 97 3.99 -11.69 -12.43
CA VAL A 97 5.06 -10.71 -12.25
C VAL A 97 4.65 -9.30 -12.69
N GLU A 98 3.68 -9.19 -13.61
CA GLU A 98 3.17 -7.91 -14.08
C GLU A 98 2.30 -7.23 -13.03
N ASP A 99 1.56 -7.99 -12.22
CA ASP A 99 0.75 -7.47 -11.11
C ASP A 99 1.64 -7.01 -9.96
N VAL A 100 2.74 -7.74 -9.68
CA VAL A 100 3.77 -7.28 -8.74
C VAL A 100 4.44 -6.00 -9.24
N ALA A 101 4.74 -5.90 -10.53
CA ALA A 101 5.29 -4.69 -11.13
C ALA A 101 4.31 -3.52 -11.07
N ALA A 102 3.00 -3.77 -11.27
CA ALA A 102 1.96 -2.77 -11.14
C ALA A 102 1.83 -2.26 -9.70
N ASN A 103 1.82 -3.16 -8.71
CA ASN A 103 1.86 -2.82 -7.28
C ASN A 103 3.07 -1.94 -6.96
N LEU A 104 4.26 -2.32 -7.44
CA LEU A 104 5.50 -1.59 -7.24
C LEU A 104 5.45 -0.18 -7.87
N LYS A 105 4.86 -0.03 -9.07
CA LYS A 105 4.66 1.29 -9.69
C LYS A 105 3.82 2.21 -8.79
N GLY A 106 2.72 1.70 -8.24
CA GLY A 106 1.89 2.43 -7.27
C GLY A 106 2.67 2.92 -6.06
N LEU A 107 3.48 2.03 -5.47
CA LEU A 107 4.35 2.35 -4.33
C LEU A 107 5.39 3.41 -4.67
N ILE A 108 6.07 3.29 -5.81
CA ILE A 108 7.10 4.24 -6.25
C ILE A 108 6.48 5.62 -6.50
N ILE A 109 5.36 5.69 -7.23
CA ILE A 109 4.68 6.96 -7.53
C ILE A 109 4.28 7.67 -6.24
N PHE A 110 3.68 6.95 -5.29
CA PHE A 110 3.35 7.52 -3.99
C PHE A 110 4.60 8.01 -3.25
N SER A 111 5.67 7.21 -3.23
CA SER A 111 6.90 7.55 -2.51
C SER A 111 7.57 8.80 -3.05
N LEU A 112 7.58 8.99 -4.38
CA LEU A 112 8.07 10.21 -5.00
C LEU A 112 7.28 11.44 -4.54
N ILE A 113 5.95 11.37 -4.58
CA ILE A 113 5.08 12.46 -4.13
C ILE A 113 5.29 12.76 -2.64
N TRP A 114 5.35 11.71 -1.82
CA TRP A 114 5.53 11.85 -0.37
C TRP A 114 6.90 12.44 -0.01
N LEU A 115 7.97 12.03 -0.69
CA LEU A 115 9.32 12.57 -0.48
C LEU A 115 9.39 14.05 -0.85
N VAL A 116 8.80 14.45 -1.99
CA VAL A 116 8.70 15.87 -2.36
C VAL A 116 7.99 16.67 -1.27
N TYR A 117 6.86 16.17 -0.78
CA TYR A 117 6.14 16.78 0.35
C TYR A 117 7.01 16.89 1.62
N ALA A 118 7.70 15.81 2.00
CA ALA A 118 8.54 15.77 3.19
C ALA A 118 9.72 16.76 3.11
N VAL A 119 10.33 16.90 1.93
CA VAL A 119 11.42 17.85 1.66
C VAL A 119 10.92 19.28 1.72
N ILE A 120 9.83 19.62 1.00
CA ILE A 120 9.23 20.96 1.01
C ILE A 120 8.88 21.36 2.45
N PHE A 121 8.27 20.46 3.21
CA PHE A 121 7.93 20.72 4.60
C PHE A 121 9.19 20.98 5.45
N SER A 122 10.25 20.20 5.26
CA SER A 122 11.50 20.34 6.01
C SER A 122 12.20 21.67 5.73
N ILE A 123 12.23 22.09 4.46
CA ILE A 123 12.72 23.41 4.05
C ILE A 123 11.87 24.50 4.71
N TYR A 124 10.55 24.43 4.59
CA TYR A 124 9.63 25.41 5.18
C TYR A 124 9.79 25.57 6.69
N LYS A 125 9.93 24.45 7.42
CA LYS A 125 10.17 24.46 8.86
C LYS A 125 11.50 25.13 9.20
N LYS A 126 12.57 24.85 8.44
CA LYS A 126 13.89 25.47 8.63
C LYS A 126 13.87 26.98 8.35
N SER A 127 13.05 27.43 7.40
CA SER A 127 12.93 28.85 7.02
C SER A 127 12.04 29.68 7.95
N ARG A 128 11.31 29.06 8.89
CA ARG A 128 10.64 29.79 9.97
C ARG A 128 11.61 29.92 11.14
N PRO A 129 12.22 31.10 11.39
CA PRO A 129 12.87 31.34 12.66
C PRO A 129 11.82 31.14 13.76
N ASP A 130 12.16 30.38 14.79
CA ASP A 130 11.29 30.20 15.93
C ASP A 130 10.87 31.58 16.44
N LYS A 131 9.57 31.90 16.36
CA LYS A 131 9.00 32.94 17.21
C LYS A 131 8.95 32.31 18.59
N GLU A 132 10.06 32.41 19.32
CA GLU A 132 10.09 32.22 20.77
C GLU A 132 9.03 33.16 21.37
N ASN A 133 7.99 32.56 21.94
CA ASN A 133 7.13 33.14 22.96
C ASN A 133 7.34 32.32 24.22
#